data_AF-A0A1Q3DGC0-F1
#
_entry.id   AF-A0A1Q3DGC0-F1
#
_cell.length_a   1.000
_cell.length_b   1.000
_cell.length_c   1.000
_cell.angle_alpha   90.00
_cell.angle_beta   90.00
_cell.angle_gamma   90.00
#
_symmetry.space_group_name_H-M   'P 1'
#
loop_
_entity.id
_entity.type
_entity.pdbx_description
1 polymer ?
#
loop_
_entity_poly.entity_id
_entity_poly.type
_entity_poly.pdbx_seq_one_letter_code
_entity_poly.pdbx_strand_id
1 'polypeptide(L)'
;MHGESVHTLYGHRVIHDSLLGRLALVKEVIKEGRWDWPANSTNLVDIQLSVQDIPISSTSDSIFWVTLGCSFSTKLAWQSIRARSAEVGWHRLVWHQARILKHAFCLWLAMRRAHRTRDKLLAWGVINSTSCVFNCGEVESLEHLFFNCPFSHNIWGDVQSMCNILRPISQWSDEVQWMLDHARGHKFPKLVKKLAFAASVYHI
;
A
#
# COMPACT_ATOMS: atom_id res chain seq x y z
N MET A 1 -11.57 -17.88 -18.91
CA MET A 1 -12.82 -17.14 -19.21
C MET A 1 -13.14 -16.23 -18.03
N HIS A 2 -12.95 -14.92 -18.16
CA HIS A 2 -13.16 -13.98 -17.06
C HIS A 2 -14.46 -13.20 -17.31
N GLY A 3 -15.53 -13.56 -16.58
CA GLY A 3 -16.69 -12.70 -16.34
C GLY A 3 -17.65 -12.39 -17.51
N GLU A 4 -17.30 -12.69 -18.76
CA GLU A 4 -18.19 -12.46 -19.90
C GLU A 4 -19.26 -13.57 -20.01
N SER A 5 -20.48 -13.18 -20.38
CA SER A 5 -21.59 -14.12 -20.47
C SER A 5 -21.54 -14.97 -21.76
N VAL A 6 -22.15 -16.16 -21.74
CA VAL A 6 -22.19 -17.07 -22.90
C VAL A 6 -22.77 -16.39 -24.15
N HIS A 7 -23.81 -15.55 -24.02
CA HIS A 7 -24.37 -14.84 -25.17
C HIS A 7 -23.47 -13.70 -25.67
N THR A 8 -22.61 -13.14 -24.83
CA THR A 8 -21.60 -12.16 -25.25
C THR A 8 -20.54 -12.82 -26.11
N LEU A 9 -20.13 -14.03 -25.75
CA LEU A 9 -19.07 -14.80 -26.44
C LEU A 9 -19.57 -15.47 -27.73
N TYR A 10 -20.76 -16.06 -27.71
CA TYR A 10 -21.27 -16.92 -28.80
C TYR A 10 -22.50 -16.33 -29.52
N GLY A 11 -22.97 -15.16 -29.10
CA GLY A 11 -24.18 -14.51 -29.63
C GLY A 11 -25.48 -15.15 -29.13
N HIS A 12 -26.63 -14.53 -29.46
CA HIS A 12 -27.95 -15.03 -29.05
C HIS A 12 -28.36 -16.36 -29.68
N ARG A 13 -27.76 -16.72 -30.82
CA ARG A 13 -28.12 -17.95 -31.55
C ARG A 13 -27.84 -19.21 -30.72
N VAL A 14 -26.81 -19.19 -29.88
CA VAL A 14 -26.44 -20.32 -29.02
C VAL A 14 -27.56 -20.69 -28.03
N ILE A 15 -28.35 -19.71 -27.58
CA ILE A 15 -29.50 -19.92 -26.69
C ILE A 15 -30.59 -20.68 -27.44
N HIS A 16 -30.92 -20.25 -28.66
CA HIS A 16 -31.90 -20.94 -29.49
C HIS A 16 -31.44 -22.36 -29.86
N ASP A 17 -30.19 -22.50 -30.28
CA ASP A 17 -29.63 -23.79 -30.67
C ASP A 17 -29.59 -24.77 -29.49
N SER A 18 -29.42 -24.30 -28.25
CA SER A 18 -29.47 -25.19 -27.08
C SER A 18 -30.81 -25.88 -26.85
N LEU A 19 -31.90 -25.36 -27.44
CA LEU A 19 -33.28 -25.79 -27.18
C LEU A 19 -33.71 -25.70 -25.70
N LEU A 20 -32.89 -25.05 -24.86
CA LEU A 20 -33.19 -24.81 -23.46
C LEU A 20 -34.17 -23.65 -23.33
N GLY A 21 -35.12 -23.78 -22.41
CA GLY A 21 -36.05 -22.70 -22.12
C GLY A 21 -35.33 -21.46 -21.57
N ARG A 22 -35.95 -20.28 -21.68
CA ARG A 22 -35.38 -19.03 -21.13
C ARG A 22 -35.14 -19.10 -19.61
N LEU A 23 -35.84 -20.00 -18.92
CA LEU A 23 -35.72 -20.24 -17.48
C LEU A 23 -34.92 -21.51 -17.15
N ALA A 24 -34.20 -22.07 -18.14
CA ALA A 24 -33.41 -23.27 -17.95
C ALA A 24 -32.35 -23.06 -16.86
N LEU A 25 -32.25 -24.02 -15.96
CA LEU A 25 -31.26 -24.01 -14.90
C LEU A 25 -30.00 -24.74 -15.36
N VAL A 26 -28.84 -24.38 -14.81
CA VAL A 26 -27.56 -25.03 -15.10
C VAL A 26 -27.63 -26.56 -14.90
N LYS A 27 -28.47 -27.04 -13.96
CA LYS A 27 -28.69 -28.48 -13.74
C LYS A 27 -29.23 -29.24 -14.97
N GLU A 28 -29.86 -28.55 -15.93
CA GLU A 28 -30.43 -29.19 -17.13
C GLU A 28 -29.37 -29.64 -18.12
N VAL A 29 -28.18 -29.02 -18.06
CA VAL A 29 -26.99 -29.40 -18.84
C VAL A 29 -25.99 -30.19 -18.00
N ILE A 30 -26.47 -30.85 -16.94
CA ILE A 30 -25.67 -31.71 -16.08
C ILE A 30 -26.33 -33.09 -16.00
N LYS A 31 -25.63 -34.13 -16.46
CA LYS A 31 -26.04 -35.52 -16.32
C LYS A 31 -24.93 -36.34 -15.69
N GLU A 32 -25.30 -37.17 -14.70
CA GLU A 32 -24.36 -38.06 -14.00
C GLU A 32 -23.10 -37.37 -13.46
N GLY A 33 -23.23 -36.11 -13.02
CA GLY A 33 -22.11 -35.32 -12.49
C GLY A 33 -21.14 -34.81 -13.56
N ARG A 34 -21.55 -34.79 -14.84
CA ARG A 34 -20.78 -34.26 -15.97
C ARG A 34 -21.61 -33.23 -16.74
N TRP A 35 -20.92 -32.29 -17.37
CA TRP A 35 -21.53 -31.37 -18.33
C TRP A 35 -22.04 -32.15 -19.54
N ASP A 36 -23.28 -31.89 -19.94
CA ASP A 36 -23.97 -32.54 -21.06
C ASP A 36 -24.68 -31.46 -21.90
N TRP A 37 -23.90 -30.67 -22.62
CA TRP A 37 -24.43 -29.69 -23.56
C TRP A 37 -24.91 -30.35 -24.86
N PRO A 38 -26.00 -29.85 -25.48
CA PRO A 38 -26.47 -30.38 -26.76
C PRO A 38 -25.43 -30.22 -27.88
N ALA A 39 -25.17 -31.27 -28.66
CA ALA A 39 -24.15 -31.25 -29.73
C ALA A 39 -24.72 -30.84 -31.11
N ASN A 40 -25.82 -30.11 -31.14
CA ASN A 40 -26.53 -29.75 -32.37
C ASN A 40 -26.04 -28.46 -33.05
N SER A 41 -25.08 -27.74 -32.45
CA SER A 41 -24.35 -26.64 -33.08
C SER A 41 -22.87 -26.69 -32.72
N THR A 42 -22.02 -26.14 -33.59
CA THR A 42 -20.56 -26.06 -33.34
C THR A 42 -20.25 -25.26 -32.08
N ASN A 43 -20.97 -24.18 -31.83
CA ASN A 43 -20.80 -23.35 -30.63
C ASN A 43 -21.06 -24.13 -29.33
N LEU A 44 -22.04 -25.04 -29.33
CA LEU A 44 -22.34 -25.85 -28.14
C LEU A 44 -21.33 -26.98 -27.94
N VAL A 45 -20.78 -27.53 -29.03
CA VAL A 45 -19.65 -28.46 -28.96
C VAL A 45 -18.42 -27.76 -28.38
N ASP A 46 -18.14 -26.52 -28.80
CA ASP A 46 -17.05 -25.71 -28.25
C ASP A 46 -17.26 -25.42 -26.77
N ILE A 47 -18.50 -25.08 -26.36
CA ILE A 47 -18.85 -24.91 -24.95
C ILE A 47 -18.60 -26.19 -24.17
N GLN A 48 -19.07 -27.35 -24.66
CA GLN A 48 -18.88 -28.66 -24.02
C GLN A 48 -17.39 -28.96 -23.79
N LEU A 49 -16.55 -28.78 -24.81
CA LEU A 49 -15.10 -28.97 -24.70
C LEU A 49 -14.49 -28.03 -23.66
N SER A 50 -14.95 -26.78 -23.63
CA SER A 50 -14.41 -25.75 -22.75
C SER A 50 -14.77 -25.95 -21.26
N VAL A 51 -15.90 -26.60 -20.98
CA VAL A 51 -16.36 -26.87 -19.61
C VAL A 51 -16.01 -28.27 -19.12
N GLN A 52 -15.52 -29.17 -19.99
CA GLN A 52 -15.29 -30.58 -19.67
C GLN A 52 -14.38 -30.79 -18.46
N ASP A 53 -13.39 -29.91 -18.29
CA ASP A 53 -12.42 -29.96 -17.18
C ASP A 53 -12.91 -29.24 -15.91
N ILE A 54 -14.11 -28.64 -15.92
CA ILE A 54 -14.68 -27.96 -14.75
C ILE A 54 -15.39 -29.01 -13.89
N PRO A 55 -14.86 -29.36 -12.70
CA PRO A 55 -15.44 -30.40 -11.86
C PRO A 55 -16.80 -29.95 -11.31
N ILE A 56 -17.79 -30.83 -11.39
CA ILE A 56 -19.12 -30.63 -10.80
C ILE A 56 -19.11 -31.28 -9.43
N SER A 57 -19.35 -30.49 -8.38
CA SER A 57 -19.53 -30.99 -7.01
C SER A 57 -21.00 -30.95 -6.62
N SER A 58 -21.44 -31.93 -5.85
CA SER A 58 -22.77 -31.93 -5.20
C SER A 58 -22.76 -31.23 -3.84
N THR A 59 -21.60 -30.74 -3.39
CA THR A 59 -21.48 -29.97 -2.14
C THR A 59 -22.12 -28.60 -2.28
N SER A 60 -22.69 -28.07 -1.21
CA SER A 60 -23.22 -26.70 -1.20
C SER A 60 -22.15 -25.68 -1.62
N ASP A 61 -22.58 -24.69 -2.40
CA ASP A 61 -21.70 -23.62 -2.87
C ASP A 61 -21.08 -22.86 -1.70
N SER A 62 -19.79 -22.59 -1.80
CA SER A 62 -19.04 -21.80 -0.84
C SER A 62 -18.16 -20.78 -1.56
N ILE A 63 -18.11 -19.57 -1.01
CA ILE A 63 -17.32 -18.47 -1.58
C ILE A 63 -15.90 -18.60 -1.07
N PHE A 64 -14.95 -18.71 -1.99
CA PHE A 64 -13.52 -18.71 -1.70
C PHE A 64 -12.85 -17.46 -2.27
N TRP A 65 -11.75 -17.03 -1.63
CA TRP A 65 -10.97 -15.86 -2.05
C TRP A 65 -9.70 -16.30 -2.76
N VAL A 66 -9.55 -15.89 -4.02
CA VAL A 66 -8.40 -16.17 -4.92
C VAL A 66 -8.24 -17.65 -5.29
N THR A 67 -8.25 -18.55 -4.33
CA THR A 67 -8.02 -19.99 -4.52
C THR A 67 -9.12 -20.80 -3.82
N LEU A 68 -9.56 -21.91 -4.43
CA LEU A 68 -10.52 -22.84 -3.82
C LEU A 68 -10.05 -23.30 -2.43
N GLY A 69 -10.96 -23.33 -1.46
CA GLY A 69 -10.66 -23.68 -0.07
C GLY A 69 -10.15 -22.53 0.82
N CYS A 70 -9.73 -21.39 0.24
CA CYS A 70 -9.28 -20.24 1.02
C CYS A 70 -10.45 -19.33 1.43
N SER A 71 -10.69 -19.19 2.72
CA SER A 71 -11.67 -18.23 3.24
C SER A 71 -11.21 -16.79 3.05
N PHE A 72 -12.18 -15.88 2.94
CA PHE A 72 -11.90 -14.45 2.87
C PHE A 72 -11.23 -13.96 4.17
N SER A 73 -10.24 -13.08 4.00
CA SER A 73 -9.66 -12.30 5.08
C SER A 73 -9.25 -10.94 4.53
N THR A 74 -9.46 -9.87 5.30
CA THR A 74 -8.97 -8.53 4.97
C THR A 74 -7.46 -8.53 4.70
N LYS A 75 -6.70 -9.40 5.38
CA LYS A 75 -5.27 -9.59 5.11
C LYS A 75 -5.03 -10.13 3.71
N LEU A 76 -5.72 -11.20 3.30
CA LEU A 76 -5.57 -11.81 1.98
C LEU A 76 -6.03 -10.87 0.87
N ALA A 77 -7.18 -10.21 1.06
CA ALA A 77 -7.69 -9.21 0.14
C ALA A 77 -6.70 -8.06 -0.07
N TRP A 78 -6.12 -7.54 1.02
CA TRP A 78 -5.10 -6.51 0.93
C TRP A 78 -3.84 -6.98 0.20
N GLN A 79 -3.40 -8.23 0.46
CA GLN A 79 -2.24 -8.79 -0.22
C GLN A 79 -2.48 -9.01 -1.72
N SER A 80 -3.70 -9.36 -2.13
CA SER A 80 -4.02 -9.63 -3.54
C SER A 80 -4.16 -8.36 -4.38
N ILE A 81 -4.58 -7.24 -3.79
CA ILE A 81 -4.76 -5.97 -4.53
C ILE A 81 -3.54 -5.05 -4.48
N ARG A 82 -2.65 -5.21 -3.49
CA ARG A 82 -1.51 -4.29 -3.33
C ARG A 82 -0.35 -4.66 -4.25
N ALA A 83 0.27 -3.66 -4.85
CA ALA A 83 1.63 -3.80 -5.38
C ALA A 83 2.62 -3.85 -4.21
N ARG A 84 3.37 -4.95 -4.04
CA ARG A 84 4.43 -5.05 -3.02
C ARG A 84 5.65 -4.27 -3.49
N SER A 85 6.01 -3.22 -2.75
CA SER A 85 7.29 -2.52 -2.92
C SER A 85 8.37 -3.14 -2.04
N ALA A 86 9.64 -2.84 -2.36
CA ALA A 86 10.77 -3.22 -1.52
C ALA A 86 10.65 -2.65 -0.10
N GLU A 87 11.12 -3.41 0.89
CA GLU A 87 11.15 -2.98 2.28
C GLU A 87 12.23 -1.90 2.47
N VAL A 88 11.84 -0.75 3.02
CA VAL A 88 12.76 0.36 3.30
C VAL A 88 13.36 0.23 4.70
N GLY A 89 14.66 0.48 4.85
CA GLY A 89 15.37 0.31 6.13
C GLY A 89 14.81 1.17 7.28
N TRP A 90 14.18 2.30 6.96
CA TRP A 90 13.65 3.25 7.93
C TRP A 90 12.21 2.95 8.40
N HIS A 91 11.53 1.94 7.86
CA HIS A 91 10.11 1.72 8.19
C HIS A 91 9.88 1.49 9.70
N ARG A 92 10.82 0.87 10.44
CA ARG A 92 10.68 0.65 11.90
C ARG A 92 11.00 1.87 12.75
N LEU A 93 11.62 2.88 12.17
CA LEU A 93 11.82 4.19 12.80
C LEU A 93 10.50 4.98 12.78
N VAL A 94 9.78 4.91 11.66
CA VAL A 94 8.52 5.64 11.44
C VAL A 94 7.31 4.86 11.99
N TRP A 95 7.19 3.59 11.61
CA TRP A 95 6.04 2.74 11.87
C TRP A 95 6.35 1.74 12.99
N HIS A 96 6.31 2.21 14.24
CA HIS A 96 6.45 1.38 15.45
C HIS A 96 5.19 1.45 16.33
N GLN A 97 5.06 0.53 17.30
CA GLN A 97 3.85 0.40 18.12
C GLN A 97 3.56 1.66 18.95
N ALA A 98 4.58 2.25 19.55
CA ALA A 98 4.45 3.46 20.38
C ALA A 98 4.30 4.77 19.58
N ARG A 99 4.15 4.74 18.25
CA ARG A 99 4.17 5.95 17.43
C ARG A 99 2.96 6.84 17.69
N ILE A 100 3.16 8.15 17.66
CA ILE A 100 2.07 9.13 17.53
C ILE A 100 1.80 9.30 16.04
N LEU A 101 0.57 9.01 15.58
CA LEU A 101 0.25 8.92 14.15
C LEU A 101 0.59 10.19 13.36
N LYS A 102 0.25 11.37 13.90
CA LYS A 102 0.58 12.66 13.25
C LYS A 102 2.10 12.89 13.12
N HIS A 103 2.88 12.50 14.12
CA HIS A 103 4.34 12.62 14.07
C HIS A 103 4.95 11.62 13.09
N ALA A 104 4.47 10.37 13.11
CA ALA A 104 4.90 9.34 12.17
C ALA A 104 4.58 9.71 10.72
N PHE A 105 3.44 10.34 10.46
CA PHE A 105 3.07 10.82 9.13
C PHE A 105 4.00 11.95 8.64
N CYS A 106 4.27 12.96 9.47
CA CYS A 106 5.21 14.02 9.11
C CYS A 106 6.65 13.49 8.93
N LEU A 107 7.09 12.57 9.79
CA LEU A 107 8.39 11.93 9.65
C LEU A 107 8.46 11.08 8.37
N TRP A 108 7.40 10.34 8.03
CA TRP A 108 7.30 9.60 6.78
C TRP A 108 7.45 10.51 5.55
N LEU A 109 6.81 11.68 5.56
CA LEU A 109 6.99 12.68 4.50
C LEU A 109 8.43 13.18 4.43
N ALA A 110 9.09 13.40 5.57
CA ALA A 110 10.49 13.79 5.61
C ALA A 110 11.41 12.71 5.03
N MET A 111 11.21 11.45 5.43
CA MET A 111 11.95 10.29 4.90
C MET A 111 11.79 10.14 3.38
N ARG A 112 10.63 10.49 2.83
CA ARG A 112 10.33 10.44 1.39
C ARG A 112 10.72 11.71 0.64
N ARG A 113 11.28 12.71 1.33
CA ARG A 113 11.51 14.06 0.80
C ARG A 113 10.25 14.62 0.11
N ALA A 114 9.09 14.39 0.70
CA ALA A 114 7.77 14.76 0.14
C ALA A 114 7.16 16.02 0.77
N HIS A 115 7.86 16.68 1.71
CA HIS A 115 7.45 17.98 2.24
C HIS A 115 7.45 19.07 1.16
N ARG A 116 6.50 20.01 1.25
CA ARG A 116 6.36 21.18 0.37
C ARG A 116 7.21 22.33 0.87
N THR A 117 8.52 22.12 0.89
CA THR A 117 9.52 23.15 1.22
C THR A 117 9.52 24.25 0.17
N ARG A 118 9.92 25.47 0.55
CA ARG A 118 9.86 26.63 -0.38
C ARG A 118 10.70 26.44 -1.63
N ASP A 119 11.83 25.73 -1.58
CA ASP A 119 12.61 25.35 -2.78
C ASP A 119 11.75 24.64 -3.85
N LYS A 120 10.89 23.69 -3.44
CA LYS A 120 9.98 22.97 -4.35
C LYS A 120 8.81 23.84 -4.79
N LEU A 121 8.26 24.65 -3.88
CA LEU A 121 7.15 25.55 -4.21
C LEU A 121 7.57 26.63 -5.23
N LEU A 122 8.81 27.13 -5.14
CA LEU A 122 9.40 28.00 -6.15
C LEU A 122 9.53 27.25 -7.49
N ALA A 123 10.05 26.03 -7.48
CA ALA A 123 10.17 25.22 -8.70
C ALA A 123 8.81 24.92 -9.36
N TRP A 124 7.72 24.91 -8.58
CA TRP A 124 6.35 24.79 -9.09
C TRP A 124 5.71 26.13 -9.50
N GLY A 125 6.38 27.27 -9.30
CA GLY A 125 5.86 28.60 -9.62
C GLY A 125 4.76 29.10 -8.66
N VAL A 126 4.68 28.54 -7.45
CA VAL A 126 3.64 28.91 -6.46
C VAL A 126 4.04 30.13 -5.63
N ILE A 127 5.36 30.33 -5.43
CA ILE A 127 5.92 31.42 -4.63
C ILE A 127 7.11 32.05 -5.34
N ASN A 128 7.49 33.26 -4.90
CA ASN A 128 8.58 34.04 -5.52
C ASN A 128 9.87 34.12 -4.67
N SER A 129 9.86 33.56 -3.46
CA SER A 129 11.02 33.56 -2.56
C SER A 129 11.18 32.21 -1.88
N THR A 130 12.43 31.77 -1.77
CA THR A 130 12.81 30.53 -1.10
C THR A 130 13.46 30.75 0.25
N SER A 131 13.48 31.99 0.76
CA SER A 131 14.04 32.29 2.08
C SER A 131 13.41 31.40 3.16
N CYS A 132 14.22 30.90 4.08
CA CYS A 132 13.79 30.09 5.20
C CYS A 132 12.66 30.76 6.00
N VAL A 133 11.61 30.00 6.37
CA VAL A 133 10.51 30.50 7.20
C VAL A 133 10.96 31.03 8.57
N PHE A 134 12.10 30.55 9.07
CA PHE A 134 12.70 31.01 10.32
C PHE A 134 13.59 32.25 10.16
N ASN A 135 13.60 32.87 8.98
CA ASN A 135 14.32 34.12 8.68
C ASN A 135 15.83 34.08 8.99
N CYS A 136 16.47 32.92 8.80
CA CYS A 136 17.91 32.76 9.04
C CYS A 136 18.80 33.18 7.85
N GLY A 137 18.21 33.72 6.77
CA GLY A 137 18.94 34.19 5.57
C GLY A 137 19.21 33.14 4.49
N GLU A 138 18.99 31.86 4.77
CA GLU A 138 19.27 30.74 3.86
C GLU A 138 18.03 30.27 3.08
N VAL A 139 18.23 29.39 2.09
CA VAL A 139 17.17 28.75 1.31
C VAL A 139 16.49 27.62 2.10
N GLU A 140 15.15 27.64 2.14
CA GLU A 140 14.36 26.55 2.73
C GLU A 140 14.36 25.31 1.82
N SER A 141 15.21 24.36 2.15
CA SER A 141 15.17 22.99 1.67
C SER A 141 14.86 22.04 2.84
N LEU A 142 14.60 20.77 2.54
CA LEU A 142 14.36 19.77 3.59
C LEU A 142 15.58 19.58 4.50
N GLU A 143 16.78 19.51 3.93
CA GLU A 143 18.04 19.39 4.68
C GLU A 143 18.27 20.64 5.53
N HIS A 144 17.95 21.83 4.99
CA HIS A 144 18.02 23.07 5.76
C HIS A 144 17.02 23.10 6.92
N LEU A 145 15.76 22.80 6.63
CA LEU A 145 14.67 22.87 7.60
C LEU A 145 14.90 21.92 8.78
N PHE A 146 15.30 20.67 8.53
CA PHE A 146 15.56 19.70 9.59
C PHE A 146 17.04 19.67 9.98
N PHE A 147 17.38 20.57 10.92
CA PHE A 147 18.58 20.60 11.75
C PHE A 147 19.82 21.32 11.20
N ASN A 148 19.81 21.80 9.95
CA ASN A 148 20.86 22.71 9.47
C ASN A 148 20.51 24.19 9.67
N CYS A 149 19.23 24.55 9.75
CA CYS A 149 18.80 25.90 10.11
C CYS A 149 19.16 26.17 11.58
N PRO A 150 19.78 27.31 11.93
CA PRO A 150 20.16 27.61 13.31
C PRO A 150 19.00 27.48 14.32
N PHE A 151 17.78 27.83 13.90
CA PHE A 151 16.59 27.69 14.73
C PHE A 151 16.27 26.22 15.04
N SER A 152 16.13 25.38 14.01
CA SER A 152 15.78 23.96 14.20
C SER A 152 16.95 23.14 14.75
N HIS A 153 18.19 23.54 14.47
CA HIS A 153 19.40 22.99 15.08
C HIS A 153 19.36 23.14 16.60
N ASN A 154 19.05 24.34 17.11
CA ASN A 154 18.97 24.57 18.56
C ASN A 154 17.87 23.73 19.21
N ILE A 155 16.67 23.69 18.60
CA ILE A 155 15.56 22.85 19.08
C ILE A 155 15.99 21.38 19.17
N TRP A 156 16.66 20.86 18.14
CA TRP A 156 17.10 19.47 18.15
C TRP A 156 18.19 19.22 19.18
N GLY A 157 19.08 20.18 19.42
CA GLY A 157 20.11 20.10 20.46
C GLY A 157 19.51 19.98 21.86
N ASP A 158 18.48 20.78 22.15
CA ASP A 158 17.76 20.71 23.42
C ASP A 158 17.07 19.35 23.58
N VAL A 159 16.40 18.86 22.53
CA VAL A 159 15.74 17.54 22.54
C VAL A 159 16.75 16.40 22.69
N GLN A 160 17.92 16.48 22.05
CA GLN A 160 19.00 15.52 22.22
C GLN A 160 19.51 15.49 23.67
N SER A 161 19.72 16.66 24.28
CA SER A 161 20.10 16.80 25.69
C SER A 161 19.08 16.15 26.61
N MET A 162 17.78 16.42 26.41
CA MET A 162 16.69 15.78 27.17
C MET A 162 16.65 14.25 27.02
N CYS A 163 17.14 13.72 25.90
CA CYS A 163 17.22 12.29 25.62
C CYS A 163 18.57 11.66 26.03
N ASN A 164 19.44 12.40 26.71
CA ASN A 164 20.80 12.00 27.06
C ASN A 164 21.61 11.53 25.82
N ILE A 165 21.48 12.27 24.72
CA ILE A 165 22.23 12.07 23.48
C ILE A 165 23.32 13.15 23.43
N LEU A 166 24.57 12.74 23.67
CA LEU A 166 25.73 13.63 23.69
C LEU A 166 26.54 13.44 22.40
N ARG A 167 26.16 14.16 21.34
CA ARG A 167 26.90 14.21 20.07
C ARG A 167 26.63 15.54 19.35
N PRO A 168 27.51 15.94 18.42
CA PRO A 168 27.20 17.01 17.49
C PRO A 168 26.00 16.64 16.60
N ILE A 169 25.15 17.62 16.34
CA ILE A 169 24.10 17.52 15.33
C ILE A 169 24.76 17.53 13.95
N SER A 170 24.22 16.71 13.06
CA SER A 170 24.67 16.56 11.68
C SER A 170 23.55 16.94 10.72
N GLN A 171 23.86 16.97 9.42
CA GLN A 171 22.85 17.12 8.38
C GLN A 171 21.80 15.99 8.42
N TRP A 172 20.64 16.24 7.81
CA TRP A 172 19.48 15.36 7.92
C TRP A 172 19.80 13.90 7.54
N SER A 173 20.55 13.64 6.46
CA SER A 173 20.92 12.27 6.07
C SER A 173 21.67 11.51 7.16
N ASP A 174 22.59 12.18 7.86
CA ASP A 174 23.44 11.58 8.88
C ASP A 174 22.68 11.41 10.19
N GLU A 175 21.76 12.34 10.52
CA GLU A 175 20.82 12.18 11.63
C GLU A 175 19.90 10.99 11.44
N VAL A 176 19.34 10.81 10.24
CA VAL A 176 18.54 9.65 9.91
C VAL A 176 19.35 8.37 10.08
N GLN A 177 20.56 8.31 9.52
CA GLN A 177 21.41 7.12 9.62
C GLN A 177 21.73 6.79 11.09
N TRP A 178 22.12 7.81 11.87
CA TRP A 178 22.37 7.64 13.30
C TRP A 178 21.14 7.08 14.03
N MET A 179 19.94 7.58 13.72
CA MET A 179 18.69 7.09 14.28
C MET A 179 18.40 5.63 13.91
N LEU A 180 18.70 5.20 12.68
CA LEU A 180 18.53 3.81 12.26
C LEU A 180 19.43 2.86 13.06
N ASP A 181 20.67 3.28 13.32
CA ASP A 181 21.65 2.48 14.05
C ASP A 181 21.37 2.46 15.56
N HIS A 182 20.97 3.61 16.12
CA HIS A 182 20.92 3.80 17.58
C HIS A 182 19.51 3.68 18.18
N ALA A 183 18.44 3.72 17.38
CA ALA A 183 17.06 3.57 17.84
C ALA A 183 16.44 2.20 17.48
N ARG A 184 17.24 1.22 17.02
CA ARG A 184 16.73 -0.12 16.71
C ARG A 184 16.18 -0.84 17.96
N GLY A 185 15.01 -1.47 17.81
CA GLY A 185 14.34 -2.25 18.86
C GLY A 185 13.17 -1.52 19.53
N HIS A 186 12.75 -2.07 20.68
CA HIS A 186 11.53 -1.68 21.41
C HIS A 186 11.78 -1.36 22.89
N LYS A 187 13.05 -1.35 23.34
CA LYS A 187 13.40 -0.96 24.71
C LYS A 187 13.09 0.53 24.92
N PHE A 188 12.77 0.91 26.16
CA PHE A 188 12.36 2.28 26.51
C PHE A 188 13.31 3.37 25.95
N PRO A 189 14.65 3.30 26.12
CA PRO A 189 15.55 4.33 25.55
C PRO A 189 15.47 4.42 24.02
N LYS A 190 15.24 3.29 23.34
CA LYS A 190 15.10 3.25 21.89
C LYS A 190 13.79 3.91 21.46
N LEU A 191 12.69 3.65 22.18
CA LEU A 191 11.39 4.27 21.91
C LEU A 191 11.41 5.78 22.15
N VAL A 192 12.04 6.24 23.24
CA VAL A 192 12.20 7.67 23.55
C VAL A 192 12.93 8.37 22.41
N LYS A 193 14.05 7.81 21.91
CA LYS A 193 14.76 8.38 20.75
C LYS A 193 13.87 8.51 19.52
N LYS A 194 13.12 7.45 19.15
CA LYS A 194 12.20 7.50 17.99
C LYS A 194 11.14 8.58 18.14
N LEU A 195 10.53 8.64 19.33
CA LEU A 195 9.47 9.60 19.63
C LEU A 195 9.99 11.04 19.61
N ALA A 196 11.14 11.29 20.24
CA ALA A 196 11.78 12.59 20.27
C ALA A 196 12.14 13.08 18.85
N PHE A 197 12.71 12.20 18.03
CA PHE A 197 13.03 12.51 16.64
C PHE A 197 11.77 12.83 15.81
N ALA A 198 10.75 11.96 15.89
CA ALA A 198 9.49 12.19 15.17
C ALA A 198 8.74 13.43 15.65
N ALA A 199 8.77 13.73 16.95
CA ALA A 199 8.16 14.93 17.52
C ALA A 199 8.88 16.20 17.06
N SER A 200 10.22 16.18 17.02
CA SER A 200 11.02 17.32 16.54
C SER A 200 10.67 17.63 15.08
N VAL A 201 10.65 16.62 14.22
CA VAL A 201 10.26 16.77 12.80
C VAL A 201 8.81 17.22 12.61
N TYR A 202 7.92 16.93 13.56
CA TYR A 202 6.53 17.36 13.48
C TYR A 202 6.30 18.81 13.95
N HIS A 203 7.06 19.27 14.93
CA HIS A 203 6.90 20.59 15.53
C HIS A 203 7.75 21.68 14.86
N ILE A 204 8.79 21.29 14.12
CA ILE A 204 9.50 22.14 13.15
C ILE A 204 8.61 22.29 11.91
#